data_AF-A0A822W9L8-F1
#
_entry.id   AF-A0A822W9L8-F1
#
_cell.length_a   1.000
_cell.length_b   1.000
_cell.length_c   1.000
_cell.angle_alpha   90.00
_cell.angle_beta   90.00
_cell.angle_gamma   90.00
#
_symmetry.space_group_name_H-M   'P 1'
#
loop_
_entity.id
_entity.type
_entity.pdbx_description
1 polymer ?
#
loop_
_entity_poly.entity_id
_entity_poly.type
_entity_poly.pdbx_seq_one_letter_code
_entity_poly.pdbx_strand_id
1 'polypeptide(L)'
;MSCRLLIRCVTRRWWWKISKTSYGDRLVQQALTLWPEEAKPLAQQWHKQISVAGLAESELNGWHQGMTQLQQLTNRLNALDEQKGKYMTVSELKSAVFAMSQSFSHTVPLEEQLRLLSILPAGQPVSAAQLNQAEQHLQQLIASYALLKHQKE
;
A
#
# COMPACT_ATOMS: atom_id res chain seq x y z
N MET A 1 29.52 3.15 25.92
CA MET A 1 28.45 2.13 25.80
C MET A 1 27.09 2.81 25.92
N SER A 2 26.49 3.30 24.84
CA SER A 2 25.08 3.72 24.83
C SER A 2 24.58 3.92 23.39
N CYS A 3 24.45 2.83 22.64
CA CYS A 3 23.84 2.86 21.30
C CYS A 3 22.90 1.67 21.04
N ARG A 4 22.74 0.74 22.00
CA ARG A 4 21.81 -0.42 21.88
C ARG A 4 20.41 -0.18 22.44
N LEU A 5 20.17 0.91 23.17
CA LEU A 5 18.88 1.21 23.80
C LEU A 5 17.88 1.91 22.84
N LEU A 6 18.35 2.67 21.86
CA LEU A 6 17.47 3.41 20.94
C LEU A 6 16.78 2.49 19.90
N ILE A 7 17.45 1.44 19.44
CA ILE A 7 16.90 0.49 18.44
C ILE A 7 15.74 -0.36 19.02
N ARG A 8 15.73 -0.59 20.34
CA ARG A 8 14.65 -1.33 21.04
C ARG A 8 13.36 -0.51 21.26
N CYS A 9 13.43 0.83 21.19
CA CYS A 9 12.25 1.68 21.38
C CYS A 9 11.40 1.80 20.10
N VAL A 10 12.03 1.85 18.92
CA VAL A 10 11.31 1.93 17.63
C VAL A 10 10.57 0.63 17.32
N THR A 11 11.19 -0.52 17.61
CA THR A 11 10.61 -1.87 17.41
C THR A 11 9.44 -2.18 18.34
N ARG A 12 9.39 -1.61 19.57
CA ARG A 12 8.22 -1.75 20.47
C ARG A 12 7.05 -0.85 20.08
N ARG A 13 7.31 0.32 19.50
CA ARG A 13 6.26 1.24 19.02
C ARG A 13 5.51 0.67 17.80
N TRP A 14 6.24 -0.04 16.95
CA TRP A 14 5.74 -0.69 15.73
C TRP A 14 4.72 -1.79 16.00
N TRP A 15 5.02 -2.72 16.92
CA TRP A 15 4.10 -3.81 17.25
C TRP A 15 2.83 -3.32 17.96
N TRP A 16 2.93 -2.21 18.72
CA TRP A 16 1.80 -1.60 19.44
C TRP A 16 0.77 -0.91 18.55
N LYS A 17 1.13 -0.47 17.34
CA LYS A 17 0.20 0.21 16.42
C LYS A 17 -0.50 -0.77 15.48
N ILE A 18 0.22 -1.77 14.98
CA ILE A 18 -0.34 -2.88 14.18
C ILE A 18 -1.29 -3.73 15.03
N SER A 19 -0.91 -3.99 16.30
CA SER A 19 -1.79 -4.66 17.25
C SER A 19 -3.02 -3.82 17.56
N LYS A 20 -2.92 -2.49 17.64
CA LYS A 20 -4.06 -1.61 17.96
C LYS A 20 -5.23 -1.73 16.99
N THR A 21 -4.98 -1.77 15.68
CA THR A 21 -6.07 -1.87 14.69
C THR A 21 -6.76 -3.22 14.79
N SER A 22 -5.99 -4.31 14.73
CA SER A 22 -6.52 -5.68 14.82
C SER A 22 -7.16 -6.01 16.17
N TYR A 23 -6.64 -5.45 17.26
CA TYR A 23 -7.19 -5.59 18.60
C TYR A 23 -8.47 -4.76 18.79
N GLY A 24 -8.49 -3.53 18.26
CA GLY A 24 -9.69 -2.67 18.27
C GLY A 24 -10.85 -3.32 17.53
N ASP A 25 -10.60 -3.90 16.35
CA ASP A 25 -11.61 -4.66 15.61
C ASP A 25 -12.21 -5.81 16.45
N ARG A 26 -11.35 -6.60 17.11
CA ARG A 26 -11.82 -7.72 17.96
C ARG A 26 -12.67 -7.24 19.12
N LEU A 27 -12.29 -6.15 19.77
CA LEU A 27 -13.07 -5.58 20.88
C LEU A 27 -14.43 -5.08 20.43
N VAL A 28 -14.49 -4.41 19.26
CA VAL A 28 -15.75 -3.93 18.68
C VAL A 28 -16.66 -5.11 18.31
N GLN A 29 -16.11 -6.17 17.72
CA GLN A 29 -16.88 -7.38 17.39
C GLN A 29 -17.41 -8.09 18.63
N GLN A 30 -16.60 -8.19 19.69
CA GLN A 30 -17.05 -8.73 20.98
C GLN A 30 -18.16 -7.85 21.58
N ALA A 31 -18.02 -6.53 21.55
CA ALA A 31 -19.02 -5.61 22.05
C ALA A 31 -20.34 -5.71 21.26
N LEU A 32 -20.28 -5.83 19.93
CA LEU A 32 -21.47 -6.04 19.09
C LEU A 32 -22.17 -7.38 19.35
N THR A 33 -21.40 -8.41 19.68
CA THR A 33 -21.94 -9.74 20.03
C THR A 33 -22.65 -9.71 21.39
N LEU A 34 -22.10 -8.97 22.35
CA LEU A 34 -22.62 -8.89 23.73
C LEU A 34 -23.74 -7.86 23.88
N TRP A 35 -23.65 -6.72 23.17
CA TRP A 35 -24.55 -5.56 23.27
C TRP A 35 -24.81 -4.94 21.90
N PRO A 36 -25.67 -5.56 21.08
CA PRO A 36 -25.85 -5.16 19.68
C PRO A 36 -26.47 -3.77 19.50
N GLU A 37 -27.27 -3.25 20.42
CA GLU A 37 -27.86 -1.89 20.29
C GLU A 37 -26.91 -0.81 20.82
N GLU A 38 -26.25 -1.05 21.95
CA GLU A 38 -25.37 -0.10 22.62
C GLU A 38 -24.00 0.01 21.94
N ALA A 39 -23.51 -1.08 21.32
CA ALA A 39 -22.21 -1.09 20.65
C ALA A 39 -22.26 -0.58 19.20
N LYS A 40 -23.44 -0.37 18.59
CA LYS A 40 -23.59 0.24 17.26
C LYS A 40 -22.85 1.57 17.08
N PRO A 41 -23.03 2.60 17.94
CA PRO A 41 -22.31 3.87 17.79
C PRO A 41 -20.80 3.71 17.93
N LEU A 42 -20.35 2.81 18.82
CA LEU A 42 -18.93 2.48 18.99
C LEU A 42 -18.35 1.86 17.72
N ALA A 43 -19.07 0.90 17.12
CA ALA A 43 -18.66 0.25 15.89
C ALA A 43 -18.60 1.23 14.71
N GLN A 44 -19.58 2.12 14.59
CA GLN A 44 -19.60 3.16 13.56
C GLN A 44 -18.44 4.16 13.73
N GLN A 45 -18.18 4.60 14.95
CA GLN A 45 -17.07 5.51 15.24
C GLN A 45 -15.73 4.85 14.94
N TRP A 46 -15.56 3.59 15.34
CA TRP A 46 -14.37 2.81 15.02
C TRP A 46 -14.17 2.67 13.51
N HIS A 47 -15.23 2.28 12.78
CA HIS A 47 -15.20 2.14 11.32
C HIS A 47 -14.78 3.45 10.64
N LYS A 48 -15.31 4.59 11.12
CA LYS A 48 -14.92 5.92 10.62
C LYS A 48 -13.45 6.25 10.89
N GLN A 49 -12.90 5.83 12.03
CA GLN A 49 -11.48 6.06 12.33
C GLN A 49 -10.57 5.23 11.42
N ILE A 50 -10.89 3.95 11.22
CA ILE A 50 -10.10 3.09 10.33
C ILE A 50 -10.27 3.46 8.86
N SER A 51 -11.44 3.96 8.43
CA SER A 51 -11.65 4.44 7.05
C SER A 51 -10.82 5.67 6.71
N VAL A 52 -10.64 6.58 7.67
CA VAL A 52 -9.76 7.76 7.50
C VAL A 52 -8.28 7.36 7.49
N ALA A 53 -7.93 6.28 8.20
CA ALA A 53 -6.56 5.79 8.27
C ALA A 53 -6.17 4.88 7.09
N GLY A 54 -7.14 4.37 6.31
CA GLY A 54 -6.91 3.50 5.16
C GLY A 54 -6.41 4.25 3.91
N LEU A 55 -5.93 3.50 2.92
CA LEU A 55 -5.63 4.00 1.58
C LEU A 55 -6.89 4.43 0.83
N ALA A 56 -6.76 5.47 0.02
CA ALA A 56 -7.77 5.82 -0.96
C ALA A 56 -7.84 4.75 -2.07
N GLU A 57 -9.01 4.54 -2.66
CA GLU A 57 -9.19 3.57 -3.73
C GLU A 57 -8.30 3.88 -4.95
N SER A 58 -8.06 5.16 -5.23
CA SER A 58 -7.12 5.60 -6.27
C SER A 58 -5.68 5.16 -6.01
N GLU A 59 -5.26 5.03 -4.74
CA GLU A 59 -3.92 4.58 -4.37
C GLU A 59 -3.74 3.06 -4.48
N LEU A 60 -4.83 2.29 -4.52
CA LEU A 60 -4.79 0.85 -4.78
C LEU A 60 -4.70 0.54 -6.28
N ASN A 61 -5.03 1.51 -7.14
CA ASN A 61 -5.23 1.27 -8.57
C ASN A 61 -4.00 1.53 -9.44
N GLY A 62 -3.00 2.30 -9.01
CA GLY A 62 -1.87 2.68 -9.88
C GLY A 62 -1.05 1.48 -10.38
N TRP A 63 -0.80 0.50 -9.53
CA TRP A 63 -0.15 -0.77 -9.94
C TRP A 63 -0.98 -1.54 -10.97
N HIS A 64 -2.28 -1.71 -10.71
CA HIS A 64 -3.19 -2.39 -11.64
C HIS A 64 -3.28 -1.67 -12.99
N GLN A 65 -3.34 -0.34 -12.98
CA GLN A 65 -3.34 0.49 -14.19
C GLN A 65 -2.05 0.32 -14.98
N GLY A 66 -0.89 0.37 -14.33
CA GLY A 66 0.40 0.15 -14.99
C GLY A 66 0.51 -1.25 -15.61
N MET A 67 0.05 -2.28 -14.89
CA MET A 67 0.01 -3.65 -15.43
C MET A 67 -0.97 -3.82 -16.60
N THR A 68 -2.11 -3.15 -16.55
CA THR A 68 -3.07 -3.12 -17.67
C THR A 68 -2.44 -2.49 -18.92
N GLN A 69 -1.75 -1.36 -18.76
CA GLN A 69 -1.05 -0.68 -19.86
C GLN A 69 0.11 -1.53 -20.42
N LEU A 70 0.84 -2.25 -19.55
CA LEU A 70 1.87 -3.19 -19.97
C LEU A 70 1.28 -4.32 -20.81
N GLN A 71 0.18 -4.93 -20.36
CA GLN A 71 -0.50 -5.97 -21.13
C GLN A 71 -0.98 -5.43 -22.49
N GLN A 72 -1.51 -4.21 -22.55
CA GLN A 72 -1.92 -3.58 -23.80
C GLN A 72 -0.74 -3.38 -24.75
N LEU A 73 0.42 -2.97 -24.25
CA LEU A 73 1.64 -2.85 -25.05
C LEU A 73 2.10 -4.21 -25.58
N THR A 74 2.14 -5.24 -24.73
CA THR A 74 2.48 -6.61 -25.14
C THR A 74 1.55 -7.12 -26.23
N ASN A 75 0.24 -6.95 -26.07
CA ASN A 75 -0.74 -7.36 -27.08
C ASN A 75 -0.54 -6.62 -28.41
N ARG A 76 -0.23 -5.33 -28.37
CA ARG A 76 0.10 -4.54 -29.57
C ARG A 76 1.36 -5.07 -30.24
N LEU A 77 2.41 -5.33 -29.48
CA LEU A 77 3.67 -5.87 -30.01
C LEU A 77 3.46 -7.23 -30.68
N ASN A 78 2.71 -8.14 -30.04
CA ASN A 78 2.41 -9.46 -30.61
C ASN A 78 1.57 -9.36 -31.90
N ALA A 79 0.60 -8.45 -31.94
CA ALA A 79 -0.21 -8.22 -33.14
C ALA A 79 0.60 -7.72 -34.35
N LEU A 80 1.71 -7.01 -34.12
CA LEU A 80 2.62 -6.57 -35.18
C LEU A 80 3.46 -7.73 -35.73
N ASP A 81 3.80 -8.71 -34.87
CA ASP A 81 4.51 -9.92 -35.29
C ASP A 81 3.60 -10.81 -36.16
N GLU A 82 2.33 -10.94 -35.78
CA GLU A 82 1.31 -11.69 -36.52
C GLU A 82 0.90 -10.99 -37.84
N GLN A 83 0.70 -9.67 -37.81
CA GLN A 83 0.36 -8.87 -38.99
C GLN A 83 1.63 -8.34 -39.67
N LYS A 84 2.39 -9.24 -40.30
CA LYS A 84 3.58 -8.92 -41.10
C LYS A 84 3.32 -7.70 -42.00
N GLY A 85 3.85 -6.53 -41.63
CA GLY A 85 3.76 -5.27 -42.39
C GLY A 85 3.22 -4.06 -41.64
N LYS A 86 2.59 -4.22 -40.47
CA LYS A 86 2.35 -3.08 -39.56
C LYS A 86 3.51 -2.96 -38.59
N TYR A 87 4.03 -1.74 -38.45
CA TYR A 87 5.08 -1.41 -37.49
C TYR A 87 4.52 -0.38 -36.50
N MET A 88 4.88 -0.54 -35.23
CA MET A 88 4.73 0.55 -34.27
C MET A 88 5.90 1.51 -34.47
N THR A 89 5.59 2.80 -34.51
CA THR A 89 6.61 3.85 -34.57
C THR A 89 7.34 3.97 -33.23
N VAL A 90 8.57 4.47 -33.27
CA VAL A 90 9.34 4.76 -32.05
C VAL A 90 8.59 5.75 -31.14
N SER A 91 7.84 6.68 -31.71
CA SER A 91 7.04 7.65 -30.95
C SER A 91 5.90 6.99 -30.19
N GLU A 92 5.17 6.06 -30.80
CA GLU A 92 4.09 5.31 -30.12
C GLU A 92 4.63 4.43 -29.00
N LEU A 93 5.76 3.76 -29.22
CA LEU A 93 6.42 2.98 -28.18
C LEU A 93 6.81 3.86 -26.99
N LYS A 94 7.46 5.01 -27.26
CA LYS A 94 7.85 5.97 -26.22
C LYS A 94 6.64 6.46 -25.44
N SER A 95 5.53 6.78 -26.11
CA SER A 95 4.29 7.19 -25.45
C SER A 95 3.71 6.09 -24.55
N ALA A 96 3.71 4.83 -25.00
CA ALA A 96 3.26 3.71 -24.19
C ALA A 96 4.14 3.48 -22.95
N VAL A 97 5.46 3.53 -23.12
CA VAL A 97 6.44 3.42 -22.01
C VAL A 97 6.29 4.56 -21.01
N PHE A 98 6.08 5.77 -21.50
CA PHE A 98 5.86 6.93 -20.64
C PHE A 98 4.57 6.78 -19.81
N ALA A 99 3.46 6.36 -20.43
CA ALA A 99 2.20 6.12 -19.73
C ALA A 99 2.33 5.07 -18.62
N MET A 100 3.01 3.95 -18.89
CA MET A 100 3.28 2.92 -17.88
C MET A 100 4.15 3.44 -16.73
N SER A 101 5.23 4.16 -17.06
CA SER A 101 6.11 4.77 -16.07
C SER A 101 5.34 5.73 -15.15
N GLN A 102 4.41 6.50 -15.72
CA GLN A 102 3.54 7.40 -14.97
C GLN A 102 2.58 6.63 -14.04
N SER A 103 1.95 5.56 -14.51
CA SER A 103 1.07 4.74 -13.68
C SER A 103 1.81 4.09 -12.51
N PHE A 104 3.04 3.60 -12.75
CA PHE A 104 3.86 3.01 -11.69
C PHE A 104 4.41 4.04 -10.70
N SER A 105 4.63 5.29 -11.12
CA SER A 105 5.09 6.35 -10.22
C SER A 105 4.00 6.92 -9.33
N HIS A 106 2.72 6.78 -9.73
CA HIS A 106 1.58 7.24 -8.94
C HIS A 106 1.47 6.52 -7.58
N THR A 107 1.74 5.22 -7.53
CA THR A 107 1.63 4.42 -6.29
C THR A 107 2.80 3.47 -6.19
N VAL A 108 3.88 3.93 -5.55
CA VAL A 108 5.04 3.09 -5.30
C VAL A 108 4.66 2.01 -4.29
N PRO A 109 4.71 0.72 -4.66
CA PRO A 109 4.31 -0.37 -3.76
C PRO A 109 5.23 -0.39 -2.53
N LEU A 110 4.67 -0.83 -1.39
CA LEU A 110 5.41 -0.88 -0.13
C LEU A 110 6.67 -1.76 -0.25
N GLU A 111 6.59 -2.85 -1.01
CA GLU A 111 7.70 -3.74 -1.30
C GLU A 111 8.89 -2.98 -1.92
N GLU A 112 8.62 -2.08 -2.86
CA GLU A 112 9.68 -1.28 -3.49
C GLU A 112 10.23 -0.22 -2.53
N GLN A 113 9.38 0.40 -1.70
CA GLN A 113 9.83 1.31 -0.64
C GLN A 113 10.76 0.59 0.35
N LEU A 114 10.44 -0.65 0.74
CA LEU A 114 11.27 -1.46 1.61
C LEU A 114 12.58 -1.89 0.94
N ARG A 115 12.54 -2.23 -0.36
CA ARG A 115 13.75 -2.52 -1.14
C ARG A 115 14.69 -1.32 -1.15
N LEU A 116 14.16 -0.10 -1.41
CA LEU A 116 14.95 1.15 -1.39
C LEU A 116 15.58 1.42 -0.03
N LEU A 117 14.89 1.09 1.08
CA LEU A 117 15.47 1.18 2.42
C LEU A 117 16.57 0.12 2.66
N SER A 118 16.43 -1.07 2.07
CA SER A 118 17.37 -2.19 2.26
C SER A 118 18.70 -2.01 1.53
N ILE A 119 18.71 -1.28 0.42
CA ILE A 119 19.91 -1.06 -0.41
C ILE A 119 20.80 0.09 0.10
N LEU A 120 20.36 0.80 1.15
CA LEU A 120 21.15 1.89 1.72
C LEU A 120 22.43 1.33 2.36
N PRO A 121 23.62 1.87 2.03
CA PRO A 121 24.88 1.34 2.53
C PRO A 121 25.00 1.55 4.04
N ALA A 122 25.58 0.55 4.72
CA ALA A 122 25.77 0.57 6.16
C ALA A 122 26.64 1.78 6.57
N GLY A 123 26.04 2.73 7.30
CA GLY A 123 26.70 3.96 7.74
C GLY A 123 26.14 5.25 7.15
N GLN A 124 25.28 5.19 6.12
CA GLN A 124 24.50 6.36 5.72
C GLN A 124 23.30 6.53 6.65
N PRO A 125 23.02 7.77 7.13
CA PRO A 125 21.83 8.03 7.92
C PRO A 125 20.60 7.86 7.02
N VAL A 126 19.82 6.80 7.27
CA VAL A 126 18.48 6.68 6.69
C VAL A 126 17.69 7.90 7.11
N SER A 127 17.08 8.62 6.16
CA SER A 127 16.30 9.80 6.52
C SER A 127 15.10 9.35 7.36
N ALA A 128 14.89 10.02 8.50
CA ALA A 128 13.72 9.75 9.34
C ALA A 128 12.42 9.93 8.55
N ALA A 129 12.42 10.81 7.54
CA ALA A 129 11.31 11.02 6.62
C ALA A 129 10.95 9.74 5.81
N GLN A 130 11.94 9.08 5.20
CA GLN A 130 11.70 7.86 4.41
C GLN A 130 11.20 6.71 5.26
N LEU A 131 11.75 6.54 6.47
CA LEU A 131 11.27 5.54 7.42
C LEU A 131 9.83 5.81 7.85
N ASN A 132 9.52 7.07 8.18
CA ASN A 132 8.16 7.46 8.57
C ASN A 132 7.17 7.27 7.42
N GLN A 133 7.55 7.57 6.18
CA GLN A 133 6.70 7.38 5.01
C GLN A 133 6.38 5.89 4.78
N ALA A 134 7.39 5.02 4.84
CA ALA A 134 7.17 3.57 4.72
C ALA A 134 6.31 3.03 5.88
N GLU A 135 6.51 3.54 7.09
CA GLU A 135 5.68 3.18 8.25
C GLU A 135 4.22 3.62 8.06
N GLN A 136 3.99 4.84 7.58
CA GLN A 136 2.65 5.36 7.30
C GLN A 136 1.95 4.53 6.23
N HIS A 137 2.63 4.24 5.11
CA HIS A 137 2.06 3.45 4.03
C HIS A 137 1.68 2.04 4.50
N LEU A 138 2.53 1.39 5.31
CA LEU A 138 2.20 0.11 5.92
C LEU A 138 0.97 0.20 6.85
N GLN A 139 0.85 1.27 7.64
CA GLN A 139 -0.32 1.48 8.51
C GLN A 139 -1.60 1.65 7.70
N GLN A 140 -1.55 2.39 6.59
CA GLN A 140 -2.68 2.56 5.68
C GLN A 140 -3.09 1.24 5.04
N LEU A 141 -2.13 0.40 4.61
CA LEU A 141 -2.40 -0.94 4.07
C LEU A 141 -3.08 -1.86 5.09
N ILE A 142 -2.65 -1.82 6.35
CA ILE A 142 -3.27 -2.59 7.44
C ILE A 142 -4.72 -2.14 7.68
N ALA A 143 -4.96 -0.82 7.69
CA ALA A 143 -6.30 -0.26 7.86
C ALA A 143 -7.21 -0.61 6.66
N SER A 144 -6.71 -0.51 5.42
CA SER A 144 -7.43 -0.96 4.23
C SER A 144 -7.76 -2.45 4.27
N TYR A 145 -6.82 -3.30 4.72
CA TYR A 145 -7.08 -4.73 4.90
C TYR A 145 -8.18 -5.00 5.93
N ALA A 146 -8.16 -4.30 7.07
CA ALA A 146 -9.20 -4.43 8.10
C ALA A 146 -10.59 -4.05 7.57
N LEU A 147 -10.68 -2.96 6.79
CA LEU A 147 -11.92 -2.53 6.13
C LEU A 147 -12.44 -3.58 5.14
N LEU A 148 -11.56 -4.08 4.26
CA LEU A 148 -11.92 -5.11 3.28
C LEU A 148 -12.37 -6.41 3.94
N LYS A 149 -11.75 -6.75 5.08
CA LYS A 149 -12.15 -7.92 5.86
C LYS A 149 -13.58 -7.74 6.40
N HIS A 150 -13.89 -6.59 6.98
CA HIS A 150 -15.23 -6.29 7.49
C HIS A 150 -16.31 -6.31 6.40
N GLN A 151 -16.00 -5.88 5.17
CA GLN A 151 -16.95 -5.91 4.05
C GLN A 151 -17.30 -7.31 3.55
N LYS A 152 -16.45 -8.31 3.83
CA LYS A 152 -16.61 -9.69 3.36
C LYS A 152 -17.16 -10.64 4.44
N GLU A 153 -17.30 -10.18 5.68
CA GLU A 153 -17.91 -10.89 6.81
C GLU A 153 -19.37 -10.47 6.95
#